data_AF-A0A2G2LY78-F1
#
_entry.id   AF-A0A2G2LY78-F1
#
_cell.length_a   1.000
_cell.length_b   1.000
_cell.length_c   1.000
_cell.angle_alpha   90.00
_cell.angle_beta   90.00
_cell.angle_gamma   90.00
#
_symmetry.space_group_name_H-M   'P 1'
#
loop_
_entity.id
_entity.type
_entity.pdbx_description
1 polymer ?
#
loop_
_entity_poly.entity_id
_entity_poly.type
_entity_poly.pdbx_seq_one_letter_code
_entity_poly.pdbx_strand_id
1 'polypeptide(L)'
;MSTAKTPMPKKKAPAKSAKAAKEDDIHPLAKPFLWLVSDKFRHIFIYFVGAAMIISIAADFFIKRHGHFHFEEYKGFFALFGFASFAFVVLMGWPLRRLTGRSEDYYPESTEDD
;
A
#
# COMPACT_ATOMS: atom_id res chain seq x y z
N MET A 1 39.33 10.40 -45.48
CA MET A 1 39.70 9.41 -44.45
C MET A 1 39.24 9.99 -43.11
N SER A 2 38.01 9.74 -42.64
CA SER A 2 37.51 8.51 -41.99
C SER A 2 38.46 7.92 -40.97
N THR A 3 38.22 8.21 -39.68
CA THR A 3 38.20 7.28 -38.53
C THR A 3 37.31 7.97 -37.46
N ALA A 4 36.06 7.57 -37.26
CA ALA A 4 35.57 6.39 -36.54
C ALA A 4 35.86 6.41 -35.02
N LYS A 5 34.90 6.97 -34.27
CA LYS A 5 34.22 6.34 -33.12
C LYS A 5 35.07 5.97 -31.89
N THR A 6 34.84 6.67 -30.79
CA THR A 6 34.80 6.05 -29.45
C THR A 6 33.72 6.72 -28.60
N PRO A 7 32.71 5.98 -28.11
CA PRO A 7 31.62 6.54 -27.32
C PRO A 7 32.04 6.72 -25.86
N MET A 8 31.70 7.87 -25.26
CA MET A 8 31.88 8.09 -23.83
C MET A 8 31.13 7.02 -23.03
N PRO A 9 31.75 6.39 -22.01
CA PRO A 9 31.06 5.46 -21.15
C PRO A 9 30.03 6.23 -20.31
N LYS A 10 28.75 5.97 -20.56
CA LYS A 10 27.64 6.37 -19.68
C LYS A 10 27.93 5.84 -18.28
N LYS A 11 28.38 6.72 -17.39
CA LYS A 11 28.56 6.44 -15.96
C LYS A 11 27.17 6.22 -15.37
N LYS A 12 26.72 4.96 -15.35
CA LYS A 12 25.50 4.52 -14.70
C LYS A 12 25.58 4.97 -13.23
N ALA A 13 24.73 5.93 -12.86
CA ALA A 13 24.55 6.31 -11.48
C ALA A 13 24.22 5.04 -10.66
N PRO A 14 24.96 4.74 -9.58
CA PRO A 14 24.57 3.65 -8.71
C PRO A 14 23.29 4.08 -7.97
N ALA A 15 22.15 3.54 -8.40
CA ALA A 15 20.86 3.58 -7.73
C ALA A 15 20.85 2.82 -6.38
N LYS A 16 21.96 2.87 -5.65
CA LYS A 16 22.23 2.17 -4.40
C LYS A 16 22.57 3.11 -3.23
N SER A 17 22.60 4.43 -3.47
CA SER A 17 22.95 5.44 -2.45
C SER A 17 21.76 5.88 -1.56
N ALA A 18 20.51 5.81 -2.06
CA ALA A 18 19.33 6.28 -1.30
C ALA A 18 18.86 5.34 -0.17
N LYS A 19 19.46 4.14 -0.04
CA LYS A 19 19.05 3.12 0.95
C LYS A 19 19.93 3.13 2.22
N ALA A 20 21.15 3.68 2.14
CA ALA A 20 22.12 3.66 3.24
C ALA A 20 22.03 4.89 4.17
N ALA A 21 21.46 6.00 3.69
CA ALA A 21 21.29 7.22 4.50
C ALA A 21 20.04 7.19 5.42
N LYS A 22 19.31 6.06 5.49
CA LYS A 22 18.00 5.96 6.15
C LYS A 22 18.01 5.23 7.50
N GLU A 23 19.13 4.66 7.94
CA GLU A 23 19.18 3.89 9.20
C GLU A 23 19.52 4.75 10.43
N ASP A 24 20.23 5.87 10.25
CA ASP A 24 20.65 6.76 11.36
C ASP A 24 19.55 7.75 11.79
N ASP A 25 18.50 7.89 10.99
CA ASP A 25 17.37 8.83 11.21
C ASP A 25 16.09 8.11 11.69
N ILE A 26 16.22 6.84 12.11
CA ILE A 26 15.10 6.03 12.59
C ILE A 26 15.01 6.16 14.11
N HIS A 27 13.93 6.81 14.57
CA HIS A 27 13.62 6.95 15.99
C HIS A 27 13.69 5.58 16.71
N PRO A 28 14.29 5.46 17.91
CA PRO A 28 14.48 4.19 18.62
C PRO A 28 13.17 3.39 18.83
N LEU A 29 12.03 4.09 18.92
CA LEU A 29 10.69 3.48 19.02
C LEU A 29 10.15 2.90 17.70
N ALA A 30 10.71 3.26 16.55
CA ALA A 30 10.30 2.73 15.24
C ALA A 30 11.01 1.41 14.88
N LYS A 31 12.11 1.08 15.57
CA LYS A 31 12.85 -0.20 15.42
C LYS A 31 11.97 -1.46 15.48
N PRO A 32 11.01 -1.62 16.42
CA PRO A 32 10.09 -2.76 16.40
C PRO A 32 9.16 -2.81 15.17
N PHE A 33 8.90 -1.67 14.53
CA PHE A 33 7.99 -1.57 13.38
C PHE A 33 8.69 -1.65 12.02
N LEU A 34 10.02 -1.82 11.97
CA LEU A 34 10.77 -1.90 10.70
C LEU A 34 10.31 -3.06 9.80
N TRP A 35 9.80 -4.14 10.41
CA TRP A 35 9.24 -5.26 9.68
C TRP A 35 8.11 -4.85 8.72
N LEU A 36 7.35 -3.80 9.03
CA LEU A 36 6.25 -3.29 8.21
C LEU A 36 6.72 -2.68 6.88
N VAL A 37 7.95 -2.15 6.85
CA VAL A 37 8.58 -1.57 5.65
C VAL A 37 9.18 -2.65 4.75
N SER A 38 9.27 -3.90 5.22
CA SER A 38 9.86 -4.98 4.44
C SER A 38 9.05 -5.29 3.17
N ASP A 39 9.76 -5.52 2.06
CA ASP A 39 9.12 -5.94 0.81
C ASP A 39 8.32 -7.23 1.01
N LYS A 40 8.81 -8.16 1.85
CA LYS A 40 8.12 -9.41 2.15
C LYS A 40 6.75 -9.19 2.80
N PHE A 41 6.65 -8.28 3.78
CA PHE A 41 5.36 -7.97 4.42
C PHE A 41 4.36 -7.41 3.41
N ARG A 42 4.80 -6.50 2.52
CA ARG A 42 3.95 -5.98 1.44
C ARG A 42 3.36 -7.10 0.58
N HIS A 43 4.18 -8.05 0.13
CA HIS A 43 3.70 -9.18 -0.66
C HIS A 43 2.75 -10.08 0.14
N ILE A 44 3.09 -10.40 1.40
CA ILE A 44 2.24 -11.21 2.28
C ILE A 44 0.87 -10.57 2.47
N PHE A 45 0.82 -9.25 2.69
CA PHE A 45 -0.43 -8.52 2.85
C PHE A 45 -1.29 -8.58 1.57
N ILE A 46 -0.68 -8.39 0.40
CA ILE A 46 -1.38 -8.52 -0.89
C ILE A 46 -1.93 -9.94 -1.09
N TYR A 47 -1.11 -10.97 -0.81
CA TYR A 47 -1.55 -12.37 -0.90
C TYR A 47 -2.66 -12.69 0.11
N PHE A 48 -2.58 -12.15 1.33
CA PHE A 48 -3.59 -12.34 2.36
C PHE A 48 -4.95 -11.75 1.93
N VAL A 49 -4.95 -10.51 1.42
CA VAL A 49 -6.17 -9.87 0.90
C VAL A 49 -6.72 -10.63 -0.31
N GLY A 50 -5.85 -11.06 -1.23
CA GLY A 50 -6.25 -11.89 -2.37
C GLY A 50 -6.85 -13.23 -1.95
N ALA A 51 -6.25 -13.90 -0.96
CA ALA A 51 -6.78 -15.15 -0.40
C ALA A 51 -8.14 -14.95 0.27
N ALA A 52 -8.31 -13.88 1.06
CA ALA A 52 -9.59 -13.53 1.67
C ALA A 52 -10.69 -13.30 0.61
N MET A 53 -10.35 -12.69 -0.53
CA MET A 53 -11.27 -12.53 -1.65
C MET A 53 -11.70 -13.88 -2.24
N ILE A 54 -10.76 -14.79 -2.49
CA ILE A 54 -11.06 -16.13 -3.01
C ILE A 54 -11.93 -16.92 -2.01
N ILE A 55 -11.64 -16.83 -0.71
CA ILE A 55 -12.42 -17.49 0.34
C ILE A 55 -13.85 -16.95 0.38
N SER A 56 -14.05 -15.63 0.29
CA SER A 56 -15.39 -15.04 0.25
C SER A 56 -16.19 -15.49 -0.97
N ILE A 57 -15.55 -15.55 -2.16
CA ILE A 57 -16.21 -16.07 -3.38
C ILE A 57 -16.58 -17.54 -3.21
N ALA A 58 -15.68 -18.35 -2.64
CA ALA A 58 -15.96 -19.75 -2.36
C ALA A 58 -17.13 -19.89 -1.37
N ALA A 59 -17.14 -19.10 -0.29
CA ALA A 59 -18.22 -19.10 0.70
C ALA A 59 -19.59 -18.75 0.08
N ASP A 60 -19.66 -17.77 -0.83
CA ASP A 60 -20.87 -17.43 -1.60
C ASP A 60 -21.38 -18.59 -2.47
N PHE A 61 -20.49 -19.47 -2.94
CA PHE A 61 -20.89 -20.67 -3.70
C PHE A 61 -21.50 -21.77 -2.80
N PHE A 62 -21.06 -21.86 -1.54
CA PHE A 62 -21.56 -22.85 -0.58
C PHE A 62 -22.83 -22.36 0.16
N ILE A 63 -22.99 -21.06 0.37
CA ILE A 63 -24.17 -20.46 1.02
C ILE A 63 -25.26 -20.16 -0.02
N LYS A 64 -26.26 -21.04 -0.13
CA LYS A 64 -27.54 -20.72 -0.81
C LYS A 64 -28.46 -19.99 0.16
N ARG A 65 -28.25 -18.68 0.35
CA ARG A 65 -29.19 -17.87 1.12
C ARG A 65 -30.46 -17.62 0.30
N HIS A 66 -31.59 -18.05 0.83
CA HIS A 66 -32.91 -17.82 0.26
C HIS A 66 -33.29 -16.39 0.67
N GLY A 67 -32.93 -15.42 -0.15
CA GLY A 67 -33.22 -14.03 0.12
C GLY A 67 -34.71 -13.72 -0.02
N HIS A 68 -35.20 -12.75 0.75
CA HIS A 68 -36.59 -12.31 0.69
C HIS A 68 -36.86 -11.39 -0.51
N PHE A 69 -35.81 -10.93 -1.21
CA PHE A 69 -35.89 -10.09 -2.39
C PHE A 69 -35.31 -10.80 -3.64
N HIS A 70 -35.94 -10.60 -4.80
CA HIS A 70 -35.53 -11.18 -6.10
C HIS A 70 -34.08 -10.85 -6.52
N PHE A 71 -33.47 -9.81 -5.95
CA PHE A 71 -32.06 -9.45 -6.19
C PHE A 71 -31.06 -10.29 -5.37
N GLU A 72 -31.49 -10.88 -4.25
CA GLU A 72 -30.65 -11.74 -3.40
C GLU A 72 -30.50 -13.17 -3.95
N GLU A 73 -31.33 -13.56 -4.93
CA GLU A 73 -31.20 -14.87 -5.61
C GLU A 73 -30.02 -14.92 -6.60
N TYR A 74 -29.43 -13.77 -6.94
CA TYR A 74 -28.29 -13.74 -7.84
C TYR A 74 -27.03 -14.27 -7.14
N LYS A 75 -26.62 -15.47 -7.54
CA LYS A 75 -25.42 -16.14 -7.01
C LYS A 75 -24.21 -15.21 -7.12
N GLY A 76 -23.61 -14.85 -5.98
CA GLY A 76 -22.40 -14.03 -5.91
C GLY A 76 -22.64 -12.53 -5.67
N PHE A 77 -23.88 -12.06 -5.49
CA PHE A 77 -24.14 -10.65 -5.18
C PHE A 77 -23.42 -10.19 -3.91
N PHE A 78 -23.46 -11.00 -2.85
CA PHE A 78 -22.85 -10.65 -1.57
C PHE A 78 -21.33 -10.68 -1.61
N ALA A 79 -20.73 -11.67 -2.29
CA ALA A 79 -19.28 -11.68 -2.50
C ALA A 79 -18.80 -10.44 -3.29
N LEU A 80 -19.49 -10.10 -4.38
CA LEU A 80 -19.11 -8.96 -5.21
C LEU A 80 -19.30 -7.63 -4.46
N PHE A 81 -20.45 -7.45 -3.81
CA PHE A 81 -20.77 -6.24 -3.06
C PHE A 81 -19.89 -6.06 -1.82
N GLY A 82 -19.63 -7.14 -1.08
CA GLY A 82 -18.73 -7.14 0.08
C GLY A 82 -17.30 -6.81 -0.32
N PHE A 83 -16.80 -7.42 -1.40
CA PHE A 83 -15.48 -7.10 -1.94
C PHE A 83 -15.40 -5.65 -2.43
N ALA A 84 -16.40 -5.18 -3.19
CA ALA A 84 -16.44 -3.81 -3.69
C ALA A 84 -16.48 -2.78 -2.55
N SER A 85 -17.28 -3.04 -1.51
CA SER A 85 -17.37 -2.19 -0.32
C SER A 85 -16.07 -2.17 0.47
N PHE A 86 -15.43 -3.33 0.65
CA PHE A 86 -14.12 -3.42 1.30
C PHE A 86 -13.04 -2.65 0.50
N ALA A 87 -12.97 -2.86 -0.81
CA ALA A 87 -12.04 -2.14 -1.69
C ALA A 87 -12.28 -0.63 -1.60
N PHE A 88 -13.54 -0.19 -1.64
CA PHE A 88 -13.90 1.23 -1.50
C PHE A 88 -13.37 1.83 -0.20
N VAL A 89 -13.57 1.18 0.95
CA VAL A 89 -13.08 1.66 2.25
C VAL A 89 -11.55 1.73 2.28
N VAL A 90 -10.84 0.74 1.73
CA VAL A 90 -9.37 0.76 1.67
C VAL A 90 -8.86 1.89 0.78
N LEU A 91 -9.49 2.12 -0.38
CA LEU A 91 -9.13 3.22 -1.27
C LEU A 91 -9.44 4.60 -0.66
N MET A 92 -10.44 4.70 0.23
CA MET A 92 -10.77 5.93 0.95
C MET A 92 -9.67 6.40 1.93
N GLY A 93 -8.63 5.61 2.19
CA GLY A 93 -7.49 6.06 2.98
C GLY A 93 -6.73 7.25 2.37
N TRP A 94 -6.56 7.29 1.04
CA TRP A 94 -5.88 8.40 0.35
C TRP A 94 -6.63 9.74 0.43
N PRO A 95 -7.94 9.82 0.11
CA PRO A 95 -8.68 11.07 0.26
C PRO A 95 -8.81 11.48 1.73
N LEU A 96 -8.96 10.53 2.67
CA LEU A 96 -8.99 10.84 4.09
C LEU A 96 -7.68 11.45 4.58
N ARG A 97 -6.52 10.90 4.16
CA ARG A 97 -5.20 11.48 4.42
C ARG A 97 -5.07 12.90 3.88
N ARG A 98 -5.67 13.20 2.72
CA ARG A 98 -5.66 14.54 2.14
C ARG A 98 -6.59 15.51 2.86
N LEU A 99 -7.71 15.02 3.40
CA LEU A 99 -8.65 15.83 4.17
C LEU A 99 -8.12 16.17 5.57
N THR A 100 -7.49 15.21 6.25
CA THR A 100 -6.97 15.39 7.61
C THR A 100 -5.50 15.81 7.65
N GLY A 101 -4.80 15.78 6.51
CA GLY A 101 -3.40 16.14 6.41
C GLY A 101 -3.18 17.60 6.77
N ARG A 102 -2.48 17.85 7.88
CA ARG A 102 -1.99 19.18 8.27
C ARG A 102 -0.73 19.52 7.47
N SER A 103 -0.46 20.81 7.27
CA SER A 103 0.82 21.29 6.73
C SER A 103 1.97 20.88 7.64
N GLU A 104 3.12 20.56 7.05
CA GLU A 104 4.32 20.16 7.78
C GLU A 104 4.83 21.30 8.68
N ASP A 105 4.64 22.55 8.25
CA ASP A 105 5.06 23.75 8.98
C ASP A 105 4.07 24.23 10.07
N TYR A 106 3.14 23.37 10.51
CA TYR A 106 2.06 23.80 11.40
C TYR A 106 2.50 24.11 12.83
N TYR A 107 3.56 23.46 13.33
CA TYR A 107 4.15 23.76 14.62
C TYR A 107 5.45 24.53 14.39
N PRO A 108 5.57 25.78 14.89
CA PRO A 108 6.85 26.46 14.86
C PRO A 108 7.86 25.63 15.67
N GLU A 109 9.07 25.46 15.15
CA GLU A 109 10.15 24.90 15.95
C GLU A 109 10.28 25.78 17.20
N SER A 110 10.02 25.19 18.36
CA SER A 110 10.22 25.85 19.63
C SER A 110 11.73 26.03 19.80
N THR A 111 12.24 27.17 19.34
CA THR A 111 13.53 27.70 19.77
C THR A 111 13.40 27.98 21.26
N GLU A 112 13.76 26.99 22.08
CA GLU A 112 14.02 27.16 23.51
C GLU A 112 15.32 27.98 23.62
N ASP A 113 15.18 29.30 23.55
CA ASP A 113 16.16 30.26 24.05
C ASP A 113 15.64 30.74 25.43
N ASP A 114 16.00 30.01 26.49
CA ASP A 114 16.09 30.48 27.89
C ASP A 114 17.12 29.63 28.66
#